data_AF-A0A8T5NSY2-F1
#
_entry.id   AF-A0A8T5NSY2-F1
#
_cell.length_a   1.000
_cell.length_b   1.000
_cell.length_c   1.000
_cell.angle_alpha   90.00
_cell.angle_beta   90.00
_cell.angle_gamma   90.00
#
_symmetry.space_group_name_H-M   'P 1'
#
loop_
_entity.id
_entity.type
_entity.pdbx_description
1 polymer ?
#
loop_
_entity_poly.entity_id
_entity_poly.type
_entity_poly.pdbx_seq_one_letter_code
_entity_poly.pdbx_strand_id
1 'polypeptide(L)'
;MTNIEPTDLTKYLEYPKSLTCIYGNPAAGKTTFCLLAALAEKGKVVFIDTENSFSIDRIKQINGSLPENLFLIKVNSFKEQSQLIENLLKLKGKIDLIIIDSFTYHYRKELQEKKDVNFKLSKQLSILAVISRESKIPIILTSQIYSTMDNNIEPVGGNMLKNWCQCLIKLEKNNERKIILEKHPQNKILNSIFEIVNKGIKF
;
A
#
# COMPACT_ATOMS: atom_id res chain seq x y z
N MET A 1 11.60 8.22 27.74
CA MET A 1 11.29 7.43 26.54
C MET A 1 9.83 7.00 26.65
N THR A 2 8.93 7.59 25.87
CA THR A 2 7.50 7.24 25.90
C THR A 2 7.33 5.84 25.31
N ASN A 3 6.70 4.93 26.05
CA ASN A 3 6.27 3.63 25.53
C ASN A 3 5.28 3.88 24.39
N ILE A 4 5.74 3.74 23.15
CA ILE A 4 4.90 3.81 21.96
C ILE A 4 4.25 2.43 21.81
N GLU A 5 2.92 2.39 21.72
CA GLU A 5 2.22 1.13 21.45
C GLU A 5 2.63 0.58 20.06
N PRO A 6 2.68 -0.75 19.86
CA PRO A 6 3.02 -1.42 18.58
C PRO A 6 2.13 -1.07 17.36
N THR A 7 1.30 -0.04 17.48
CA THR A 7 0.21 0.33 16.59
C THR A 7 0.18 1.83 16.29
N ASP A 8 1.05 2.65 16.90
CA ASP A 8 1.13 4.10 16.64
C ASP A 8 1.85 4.41 15.31
N LEU A 9 1.49 3.65 14.29
CA LEU A 9 1.94 3.82 12.92
C LEU A 9 1.54 5.17 12.36
N THR A 10 0.53 5.84 12.89
CA THR A 10 0.20 7.22 12.51
C THR A 10 1.35 8.20 12.73
N LYS A 11 2.22 7.97 13.73
CA LYS A 11 3.44 8.77 13.92
C LYS A 11 4.56 8.46 12.92
N TYR A 12 4.58 7.25 12.36
CA TYR A 12 5.68 6.77 11.51
C TYR A 12 5.34 6.71 10.02
N LEU A 13 4.09 6.40 9.69
CA LEU A 13 3.63 6.28 8.32
C LEU A 13 3.10 7.59 7.74
N GLU A 14 2.70 8.56 8.59
CA GLU A 14 2.01 9.82 8.23
C GLU A 14 1.59 9.86 6.75
N TYR A 15 0.66 8.97 6.36
CA TYR A 15 0.37 8.82 4.95
C TYR A 15 -0.45 10.04 4.54
N PRO A 16 0.07 10.89 3.64
CA PRO A 16 -0.65 12.07 3.21
C PRO A 16 -1.95 11.68 2.52
N LYS A 17 -2.87 12.65 2.41
CA LYS A 17 -4.09 12.56 1.57
C LYS A 17 -3.70 12.62 0.09
N SER A 18 -2.92 11.64 -0.33
CA SER A 18 -2.32 11.49 -1.64
C SER A 18 -2.00 10.00 -1.87
N LEU A 19 -1.33 9.67 -2.97
CA LEU A 19 -0.86 8.31 -3.22
C LEU A 19 0.41 8.02 -2.42
N THR A 20 0.37 6.94 -1.65
CA THR A 20 1.50 6.38 -0.91
C THR A 20 1.83 5.00 -1.48
N CYS A 21 3.08 4.77 -1.88
CA CYS A 21 3.55 3.45 -2.29
C CYS A 21 4.45 2.84 -1.22
N ILE A 22 4.06 1.67 -0.70
CA ILE A 22 4.88 0.84 0.18
C ILE A 22 5.47 -0.29 -0.66
N TYR A 23 6.78 -0.32 -0.79
CA TYR A 23 7.44 -1.31 -1.65
C TYR A 23 8.60 -1.99 -0.98
N GLY A 24 8.94 -3.19 -1.43
CA GLY A 24 10.01 -3.97 -0.81
C GLY A 24 9.97 -5.45 -1.13
N ASN A 25 10.94 -6.19 -0.56
CA ASN A 25 11.06 -7.63 -0.71
C ASN A 25 9.78 -8.38 -0.28
N PRO A 26 9.52 -9.59 -0.82
CA PRO A 26 8.55 -10.51 -0.24
C PRO A 26 8.80 -10.71 1.26
N ALA A 27 7.72 -10.85 2.03
CA ALA A 27 7.76 -10.99 3.50
C ALA A 27 8.43 -9.83 4.29
N ALA A 28 8.70 -8.68 3.65
CA ALA A 28 9.21 -7.49 4.32
C ALA A 28 8.18 -6.78 5.23
N GLY A 29 6.90 -7.17 5.18
CA GLY A 29 5.86 -6.65 6.07
C GLY A 29 4.84 -5.71 5.40
N LYS A 30 4.88 -5.54 4.08
CA LYS A 30 3.96 -4.66 3.32
C LYS A 30 2.49 -4.84 3.72
N THR A 31 1.98 -6.07 3.65
CA THR A 31 0.60 -6.39 4.07
C THR A 31 0.35 -6.10 5.55
N THR A 32 1.34 -6.30 6.43
CA THR A 32 1.18 -5.96 7.86
C THR A 32 1.03 -4.44 8.06
N PHE A 33 1.78 -3.62 7.33
CA PHE A 33 1.59 -2.16 7.34
C PHE A 33 0.20 -1.78 6.82
N CYS A 34 -0.26 -2.39 5.72
CA CYS A 34 -1.61 -2.16 5.19
C CYS A 34 -2.70 -2.53 6.19
N LEU A 35 -2.60 -3.69 6.84
CA LEU A 35 -3.56 -4.11 7.87
C LEU A 35 -3.59 -3.13 9.04
N LEU A 36 -2.43 -2.68 9.52
CA LEU A 36 -2.37 -1.73 10.62
C LEU A 36 -2.93 -0.35 10.24
N ALA A 37 -2.68 0.13 9.01
CA ALA A 37 -3.29 1.35 8.51
C ALA A 37 -4.83 1.22 8.42
N ALA A 38 -5.33 0.07 7.96
CA ALA A 38 -6.76 -0.22 7.93
C ALA A 38 -7.39 -0.25 9.33
N LEU A 39 -6.67 -0.80 10.32
CA LEU A 39 -7.13 -0.88 11.71
C LEU A 39 -7.09 0.47 12.45
N ALA A 40 -6.16 1.34 12.08
CA ALA A 40 -6.04 2.68 12.68
C ALA A 40 -7.11 3.66 12.16
N GLU A 41 -7.67 3.40 10.98
CA GLU A 41 -8.68 4.27 10.37
C GLU A 41 -10.07 4.02 10.98
N LYS A 42 -10.69 5.10 11.46
CA LYS A 42 -12.04 5.05 12.07
C LYS A 42 -13.14 5.16 11.03
N GLY A 43 -12.83 5.77 9.88
CA GLY A 43 -13.74 5.93 8.77
C GLY A 43 -13.87 4.68 7.89
N LYS A 44 -14.57 4.78 6.77
CA LYS A 44 -14.79 3.63 5.88
C LYS A 44 -13.49 3.27 5.15
N VAL A 45 -13.02 2.03 5.31
CA VAL A 45 -11.81 1.51 4.64
C VAL A 45 -12.20 0.54 3.54
N VAL A 46 -11.67 0.74 2.34
CA VAL A 46 -11.76 -0.22 1.24
C VAL A 46 -10.40 -0.88 1.06
N PHE A 47 -10.33 -2.19 1.30
CA PHE A 47 -9.13 -3.00 1.12
C PHE A 47 -9.29 -3.87 -0.11
N ILE A 48 -8.46 -3.64 -1.13
CA ILE A 48 -8.44 -4.39 -2.38
C ILE A 48 -7.28 -5.38 -2.32
N ASP A 49 -7.60 -6.67 -2.21
CA ASP A 49 -6.64 -7.77 -2.15
C ASP A 49 -6.49 -8.43 -3.52
N THR A 50 -5.30 -8.36 -4.10
CA THR A 50 -4.99 -8.91 -5.41
C THR A 50 -4.24 -10.24 -5.33
N GLU A 51 -3.66 -10.55 -4.16
CA GLU A 51 -2.80 -11.72 -3.93
C GLU A 51 -3.46 -12.80 -3.06
N ASN A 52 -4.71 -12.60 -2.61
CA ASN A 52 -5.35 -13.41 -1.58
C ASN A 52 -4.53 -13.43 -0.27
N SER A 53 -3.89 -12.31 0.04
CA SER A 53 -2.99 -12.15 1.19
C SER A 53 -3.70 -11.68 2.46
N PHE A 54 -4.95 -11.23 2.34
CA PHE A 54 -5.73 -10.74 3.47
C PHE A 54 -6.10 -11.88 4.43
N SER A 55 -5.64 -11.78 5.68
CA SER A 55 -5.87 -12.78 6.73
C SER A 55 -6.75 -12.22 7.85
N ILE A 56 -7.94 -12.81 8.00
CA ILE A 56 -8.85 -12.51 9.11
C ILE A 56 -8.21 -12.87 10.45
N ASP A 57 -7.49 -13.99 10.51
CA ASP A 57 -6.80 -14.41 11.74
C ASP A 57 -5.74 -13.40 12.15
N ARG A 58 -4.99 -12.85 11.18
CA ARG A 58 -4.01 -11.79 11.47
C ARG A 58 -4.68 -10.53 12.00
N ILE A 59 -5.85 -10.15 11.48
CA ILE A 59 -6.63 -9.03 12.01
C ILE A 59 -7.07 -9.30 13.44
N LYS A 60 -7.67 -10.47 13.72
CA LYS A 60 -8.09 -10.84 15.07
C LYS A 60 -6.91 -10.92 16.04
N GLN A 61 -5.75 -11.34 15.58
CA GLN A 61 -4.53 -11.37 16.38
C GLN A 61 -4.06 -9.95 16.79
N ILE A 62 -4.21 -8.97 15.89
CA ILE A 62 -3.79 -7.58 16.14
C ILE A 62 -4.86 -6.79 16.92
N ASN A 63 -6.13 -6.91 16.51
CA ASN A 63 -7.23 -6.04 16.94
C ASN A 63 -8.30 -6.76 17.78
N GLY A 64 -8.21 -8.07 17.95
CA GLY A 64 -9.22 -8.91 18.63
C GLY A 64 -10.43 -9.25 17.76
N SER A 65 -10.89 -8.32 16.93
CA SER A 65 -12.05 -8.50 16.03
C SER A 65 -11.84 -7.85 14.67
N LEU A 66 -12.68 -8.24 13.71
CA LEU A 66 -12.76 -7.60 12.39
C LEU A 66 -13.56 -6.30 12.52
N PRO A 67 -13.02 -5.13 12.13
CA PRO A 67 -13.78 -3.88 12.17
C PRO A 67 -14.94 -3.88 11.16
N GLU A 68 -16.10 -3.35 11.56
CA GLU A 68 -17.28 -3.25 10.69
C GLU A 68 -17.11 -2.23 9.54
N ASN A 69 -16.21 -1.27 9.71
CA ASN A 69 -15.89 -0.24 8.72
C ASN A 69 -14.88 -0.69 7.64
N LEU A 70 -14.40 -1.95 7.70
CA LEU A 70 -13.42 -2.51 6.77
C LEU A 70 -14.09 -3.38 5.71
N PHE A 71 -14.04 -2.94 4.46
CA PHE A 71 -14.63 -3.62 3.31
C PHE A 71 -13.55 -4.28 2.45
N LEU A 72 -13.53 -5.61 2.40
CA LEU A 72 -12.60 -6.39 1.58
C LEU A 72 -13.18 -6.62 0.19
N ILE A 73 -12.40 -6.30 -0.85
CA ILE A 73 -12.69 -6.60 -2.24
C ILE A 73 -11.54 -7.44 -2.79
N LYS A 74 -11.84 -8.60 -3.36
CA LYS A 74 -10.84 -9.45 -4.02
C LYS A 74 -10.82 -9.18 -5.50
N VAL A 75 -9.63 -9.15 -6.09
CA VAL A 75 -9.43 -8.91 -7.52
C VAL A 75 -8.49 -9.97 -8.09
N ASN A 76 -8.91 -10.65 -9.16
CA ASN A 76 -8.24 -11.83 -9.68
C ASN A 76 -7.57 -11.61 -11.04
N SER A 77 -7.70 -10.41 -11.63
CA SER A 77 -7.03 -10.07 -12.89
C SER A 77 -6.72 -8.57 -13.01
N PHE A 78 -5.79 -8.20 -13.90
CA PHE A 78 -5.47 -6.80 -14.18
C PHE A 78 -6.66 -6.05 -14.80
N LYS A 79 -7.49 -6.75 -15.59
CA LYS A 79 -8.73 -6.21 -16.16
C LYS A 79 -9.74 -5.88 -15.07
N GLU A 80 -9.98 -6.80 -14.15
CA GLU A 80 -10.87 -6.60 -13.00
C GLU A 80 -10.37 -5.45 -12.11
N GLN A 81 -9.05 -5.37 -11.86
CA GLN A 81 -8.43 -4.24 -11.15
C GLN A 81 -8.73 -2.91 -11.85
N SER A 82 -8.55 -2.85 -13.19
CA SER A 82 -8.81 -1.65 -13.97
C SER A 82 -10.28 -1.22 -13.89
N GLN A 83 -11.21 -2.17 -14.04
CA GLN A 83 -12.65 -1.91 -13.97
C GLN A 83 -13.08 -1.46 -12.58
N LEU A 84 -12.55 -2.08 -11.53
CA LEU A 84 -12.81 -1.69 -10.15
C LEU A 84 -12.36 -0.25 -9.91
N ILE A 85 -11.14 0.12 -10.31
CA ILE A 85 -10.60 1.48 -10.15
C ILE A 85 -11.44 2.51 -10.91
N GLU A 86 -11.88 2.19 -12.14
CA GLU A 86 -12.81 3.05 -12.90
C GLU A 86 -14.17 3.20 -12.21
N ASN A 87 -14.64 2.17 -11.52
CA ASN A 87 -15.89 2.22 -10.76
C ASN A 87 -15.75 3.00 -9.44
N LEU A 88 -14.56 3.02 -8.82
CA LEU A 88 -14.30 3.83 -7.62
C LEU A 88 -14.56 5.31 -7.87
N LEU A 89 -14.30 5.83 -9.08
CA LEU A 89 -14.66 7.21 -9.47
C LEU A 89 -16.15 7.52 -9.36
N LYS A 90 -17.00 6.50 -9.53
CA LYS A 90 -18.47 6.65 -9.56
C LYS A 90 -19.10 6.40 -8.20
N LEU A 91 -18.34 5.92 -7.22
CA LEU A 91 -18.89 5.58 -5.91
C LEU A 91 -19.43 6.84 -5.22
N LYS A 92 -20.70 6.77 -4.84
CA LYS A 92 -21.35 7.75 -3.98
C LYS A 92 -21.18 7.29 -2.53
N GLY A 93 -20.57 8.11 -1.69
CA GLY A 93 -20.36 7.82 -0.28
C GLY A 93 -18.96 8.19 0.18
N LYS A 94 -18.81 8.37 1.49
CA LYS A 94 -17.54 8.72 2.10
C LYS A 94 -16.70 7.46 2.31
N ILE A 95 -15.56 7.39 1.62
CA ILE A 95 -14.47 6.47 1.89
C ILE A 95 -13.39 7.30 2.57
N ASP A 96 -12.72 6.76 3.58
CA ASP A 96 -11.69 7.47 4.34
C ASP A 96 -10.29 6.90 4.07
N LEU A 97 -10.19 5.66 3.59
CA LEU A 97 -8.93 5.05 3.15
C LEU A 97 -9.16 3.99 2.06
N ILE A 98 -8.31 3.99 1.04
CA ILE A 98 -8.24 2.92 0.04
C ILE A 98 -6.88 2.25 0.13
N ILE A 99 -6.86 0.92 0.16
CA ILE A 99 -5.63 0.12 0.13
C ILE A 99 -5.71 -0.83 -1.07
N ILE A 100 -4.63 -0.96 -1.84
CA ILE A 100 -4.49 -1.96 -2.90
C ILE A 100 -3.23 -2.79 -2.64
N ASP A 101 -3.44 -4.03 -2.17
CA ASP A 101 -2.38 -4.96 -1.76
C ASP A 101 -2.41 -6.26 -2.60
N SER A 102 -1.52 -6.48 -3.57
CA SER A 102 -0.57 -5.52 -4.14
C SER A 102 -1.03 -4.94 -5.47
N PHE A 103 -0.82 -3.63 -5.63
CA PHE A 103 -1.22 -2.89 -6.82
C PHE A 103 -0.54 -3.41 -8.10
N THR A 104 0.69 -3.91 -7.97
CA THR A 104 1.53 -4.30 -9.12
C THR A 104 1.53 -5.79 -9.41
N TYR A 105 0.81 -6.62 -8.64
CA TYR A 105 0.80 -8.07 -8.81
C TYR A 105 0.34 -8.51 -10.20
N HIS A 106 -0.88 -8.11 -10.58
CA HIS A 106 -1.46 -8.47 -11.88
C HIS A 106 -0.74 -7.80 -13.05
N TYR A 107 -0.26 -6.57 -12.86
CA TYR A 107 0.59 -5.86 -13.82
C TYR A 107 1.85 -6.65 -14.15
N ARG A 108 2.55 -7.18 -13.13
CA ARG A 108 3.78 -7.95 -13.31
C ARG A 108 3.55 -9.20 -14.17
N LYS A 109 2.40 -9.86 -14.00
CA LYS A 109 2.02 -11.02 -14.81
C LYS A 109 1.78 -10.65 -16.28
N GLU A 110 1.05 -9.55 -16.52
CA GLU A 110 0.73 -9.12 -17.89
C GLU A 110 1.90 -8.44 -18.64
N LEU A 111 2.91 -7.94 -17.91
CA LEU A 111 4.08 -7.26 -18.50
C LEU A 111 4.87 -8.15 -19.49
N GLN A 112 4.82 -9.46 -19.31
CA GLN A 112 5.49 -10.41 -20.19
C GLN A 112 4.76 -10.60 -21.54
N GLU A 113 3.49 -10.22 -21.62
CA GLU A 113 2.61 -10.61 -22.72
C GLU A 113 2.13 -9.42 -23.58
N LYS A 114 2.06 -8.20 -23.04
CA LYS A 114 1.36 -7.07 -23.71
C LYS A 114 2.13 -5.75 -23.66
N LYS A 115 2.23 -5.09 -24.81
CA LYS A 115 2.89 -3.77 -24.95
C LYS A 115 2.12 -2.61 -24.32
N ASP A 116 0.80 -2.73 -24.14
CA ASP A 116 -0.07 -1.64 -23.66
C ASP A 116 -0.24 -1.60 -22.14
N VAL A 117 0.37 -2.53 -21.41
CA VAL A 117 0.13 -2.71 -19.97
C VAL A 117 0.63 -1.51 -19.15
N ASN A 118 1.72 -0.85 -19.58
CA ASN A 118 2.27 0.36 -18.94
C ASN A 118 1.28 1.52 -19.03
N PHE A 119 0.66 1.71 -20.20
CA PHE A 119 -0.35 2.75 -20.40
C PHE A 119 -1.56 2.51 -19.48
N LYS A 120 -2.03 1.25 -19.38
CA LYS A 120 -3.12 0.86 -18.48
C LYS A 120 -2.78 1.10 -17.01
N LEU A 121 -1.58 0.73 -16.56
CA LEU A 121 -1.14 0.98 -15.19
C LEU A 121 -1.06 2.49 -14.90
N SER A 122 -0.52 3.28 -15.83
CA SER A 122 -0.46 4.73 -15.69
C SER A 122 -1.86 5.36 -15.66
N LYS A 123 -2.82 4.83 -16.43
CA LYS A 123 -4.22 5.27 -16.38
C LYS A 123 -4.84 4.98 -15.00
N GLN A 124 -4.61 3.80 -14.43
CA GLN A 124 -5.05 3.46 -13.08
C GLN A 124 -4.47 4.41 -12.02
N LEU A 125 -3.17 4.69 -12.07
CA LEU A 125 -2.51 5.64 -11.17
C LEU A 125 -3.10 7.06 -11.30
N SER A 126 -3.35 7.51 -12.52
CA SER A 126 -4.00 8.80 -12.79
C SER A 126 -5.39 8.89 -12.16
N ILE A 127 -6.21 7.84 -12.34
CA ILE A 127 -7.54 7.77 -11.74
C ILE A 127 -7.47 7.82 -10.21
N LEU A 128 -6.58 7.03 -9.61
CA LEU A 128 -6.39 7.02 -8.16
C LEU A 128 -5.91 8.37 -7.63
N ALA A 129 -5.03 9.07 -8.35
CA ALA A 129 -4.58 10.40 -8.00
C ALA A 129 -5.74 11.41 -8.02
N VAL A 130 -6.63 11.33 -9.01
CA VAL A 130 -7.84 12.15 -9.09
C VAL A 130 -8.76 11.87 -7.90
N ILE A 131 -9.05 10.60 -7.61
CA ILE A 131 -9.88 10.19 -6.45
C ILE A 131 -9.29 10.76 -5.15
N SER A 132 -8.00 10.56 -4.93
CA SER A 132 -7.32 11.01 -3.71
C SER A 132 -7.40 12.53 -3.54
N ARG A 133 -7.16 13.28 -4.62
CA ARG A 133 -7.19 14.76 -4.62
C ARG A 133 -8.58 15.32 -4.39
N GLU A 134 -9.58 14.82 -5.11
CA GLU A 134 -10.94 15.36 -5.08
C GLU A 134 -11.67 14.99 -3.80
N SER A 135 -11.52 13.75 -3.34
CA SER A 135 -12.14 13.26 -2.11
C SER A 135 -11.30 13.56 -0.86
N LYS A 136 -10.07 14.03 -1.02
CA LYS A 136 -9.09 14.27 0.08
C LYS A 136 -8.88 13.03 0.95
N ILE A 137 -8.69 11.88 0.30
CA ILE A 137 -8.50 10.58 0.96
C ILE A 137 -7.09 10.05 0.70
N PRO A 138 -6.44 9.43 1.70
CA PRO A 138 -5.23 8.66 1.49
C PRO A 138 -5.50 7.39 0.66
N ILE A 139 -4.56 7.05 -0.22
CA ILE A 139 -4.57 5.79 -0.96
C ILE A 139 -3.20 5.12 -0.80
N ILE A 140 -3.20 3.89 -0.28
CA ILE A 140 -1.98 3.09 -0.07
C ILE A 140 -1.91 2.01 -1.15
N LEU A 141 -0.80 1.98 -1.86
CA LEU A 141 -0.48 0.97 -2.86
C LEU A 141 0.70 0.15 -2.36
N THR A 142 0.67 -1.16 -2.53
CA THR A 142 1.87 -1.97 -2.32
C THR A 142 2.48 -2.46 -3.62
N SER A 143 3.80 -2.58 -3.62
CA SER A 143 4.55 -3.11 -4.76
C SER A 143 5.69 -4.01 -4.30
N GLN A 144 5.98 -5.05 -5.09
CA GLN A 144 7.21 -5.83 -4.92
C GLN A 144 8.37 -5.09 -5.59
N ILE A 145 9.60 -5.52 -5.31
CA ILE A 145 10.78 -4.97 -5.98
C ILE A 145 11.21 -5.82 -7.19
N TYR A 146 11.96 -5.21 -8.09
CA TYR A 146 12.84 -5.89 -9.05
C TYR A 146 14.26 -5.33 -8.95
N SER A 147 15.25 -6.15 -9.30
CA SER A 147 16.64 -5.70 -9.45
C SER A 147 16.81 -5.08 -10.83
N THR A 148 17.38 -3.87 -10.89
CA THR A 148 17.87 -3.31 -12.14
C THR A 148 19.22 -3.94 -12.52
N MET A 149 19.70 -3.65 -13.73
CA MET A 149 21.02 -4.10 -14.22
C MET A 149 22.18 -3.55 -13.35
N ASP A 150 21.97 -2.43 -12.67
CA ASP A 150 22.95 -1.78 -11.78
C ASP A 150 22.86 -2.27 -10.32
N ASN A 151 22.19 -3.40 -10.07
CA ASN A 151 21.87 -3.93 -8.73
C ASN A 151 21.06 -2.97 -7.83
N ASN A 152 20.43 -1.94 -8.41
CA ASN A 152 19.51 -1.08 -7.67
C ASN A 152 18.16 -1.78 -7.49
N ILE A 153 17.58 -1.62 -6.31
CA ILE A 153 16.27 -2.17 -5.95
C ILE A 153 15.20 -1.12 -6.24
N GLU A 154 14.29 -1.41 -7.16
CA GLU A 154 13.19 -0.51 -7.52
C GLU A 154 11.82 -1.19 -7.37
N PRO A 155 10.75 -0.43 -7.06
CA PRO A 155 9.40 -0.98 -7.06
C PRO A 155 9.00 -1.39 -8.48
N VAL A 156 8.26 -2.48 -8.65
CA VAL A 156 7.68 -2.89 -9.94
C VAL A 156 6.83 -1.75 -10.52
N GLY A 157 7.06 -1.41 -11.80
CA GLY A 157 6.50 -0.20 -12.42
C GLY A 157 7.42 1.03 -12.33
N GLY A 158 8.52 0.92 -11.58
CA GLY A 158 9.68 1.83 -11.60
C GLY A 158 9.29 3.29 -11.47
N ASN A 159 9.72 4.09 -12.45
CA ASN A 159 9.47 5.53 -12.50
C ASN A 159 7.98 5.92 -12.49
N MET A 160 7.06 5.07 -12.96
CA MET A 160 5.63 5.39 -12.90
C MET A 160 5.18 5.58 -11.45
N LEU A 161 5.51 4.63 -10.56
CA LEU A 161 5.17 4.75 -9.15
C LEU A 161 5.89 5.93 -8.48
N LYS A 162 7.18 6.13 -8.78
CA LYS A 162 7.96 7.25 -8.24
C LYS A 162 7.37 8.62 -8.62
N ASN A 163 6.82 8.73 -9.82
CA ASN A 163 6.24 9.98 -10.33
C ASN A 163 4.84 10.23 -9.74
N TRP A 164 3.98 9.21 -9.74
CA TRP A 164 2.58 9.36 -9.31
C TRP A 164 2.40 9.36 -7.79
N CYS A 165 3.24 8.65 -7.04
CA CYS A 165 3.14 8.60 -5.58
C CYS A 165 3.92 9.75 -4.94
N GLN A 166 3.26 10.54 -4.09
CA GLN A 166 3.90 11.64 -3.37
C GLN A 166 4.60 11.16 -2.10
N CYS A 167 4.24 9.98 -1.60
CA CYS A 167 4.91 9.30 -0.51
C CYS A 167 5.46 7.93 -0.99
N LEU A 168 6.73 7.65 -0.71
CA LEU A 168 7.39 6.37 -1.02
C LEU A 168 8.03 5.82 0.24
N ILE A 169 7.65 4.59 0.59
CA ILE A 169 8.12 3.87 1.77
C ILE A 169 8.75 2.57 1.31
N LYS A 170 10.06 2.43 1.53
CA LYS A 170 10.80 1.21 1.24
C LYS A 170 10.89 0.35 2.49
N LEU A 171 10.52 -0.92 2.36
CA LEU A 171 10.69 -1.95 3.38
C LEU A 171 11.77 -2.93 2.95
N GLU A 172 12.81 -3.04 3.76
CA GLU A 172 13.89 -3.99 3.54
C GLU A 172 13.74 -5.17 4.50
N LYS A 173 14.16 -6.35 4.04
CA LYS A 173 14.24 -7.58 4.84
C LYS A 173 15.57 -8.24 4.53
N ASN A 174 16.56 -7.95 5.36
CA ASN A 174 17.87 -8.61 5.35
C ASN A 174 17.96 -9.42 6.65
N ASN A 175 19.04 -9.27 7.44
CA ASN A 175 19.13 -9.81 8.80
C ASN A 175 18.04 -9.21 9.71
N GLU A 176 17.72 -7.94 9.50
CA GLU A 176 16.67 -7.20 10.19
C GLU A 176 15.69 -6.60 9.17
N ARG A 177 14.50 -6.21 9.65
CA ARG A 177 13.57 -5.42 8.84
C ARG A 177 13.77 -3.94 9.09
N LYS A 178 13.72 -3.17 8.02
CA LYS A 178 13.98 -1.74 8.04
C LYS A 178 12.93 -1.01 7.22
N ILE A 179 12.48 0.13 7.73
CA ILE A 179 11.60 1.06 7.03
C ILE A 179 12.37 2.33 6.70
N ILE A 180 12.24 2.77 5.46
CA ILE A 180 12.88 3.97 4.92
C ILE A 180 11.80 4.79 4.21
N LEU A 181 11.63 6.05 4.62
CA LEU A 181 10.79 7.02 3.93
C LEU A 181 11.66 7.75 2.90
N GLU A 182 11.53 7.36 1.64
CA GLU A 182 12.37 7.88 0.55
C GLU A 182 11.83 9.15 -0.07
N LYS A 183 10.50 9.33 -0.01
CA LYS A 183 9.81 10.50 -0.56
C LYS A 183 8.64 10.82 0.34
N HIS A 184 8.45 12.09 0.66
CA HIS A 184 7.30 12.58 1.41
C HIS A 184 6.96 14.01 0.96
N PRO A 185 5.68 14.42 0.88
CA PRO A 185 5.30 15.77 0.44
C PRO A 185 5.91 16.90 1.27
N GLN A 186 6.25 16.61 2.53
CA GLN A 186 6.86 17.55 3.48
C GLN A 186 8.35 17.30 3.70
N ASN A 187 9.01 16.50 2.84
CA ASN A 187 10.44 16.15 2.95
C ASN A 187 10.84 15.57 4.33
N LYS A 188 9.91 14.83 4.96
CA LYS A 188 10.18 14.09 6.20
C LYS A 188 11.14 12.94 5.91
N ILE A 189 11.96 12.61 6.91
CA ILE A 189 12.93 11.51 6.84
C ILE A 189 12.58 10.52 7.93
N LEU A 190 12.48 9.25 7.57
CA LEU A 190 12.36 8.13 8.49
C LEU A 190 13.31 7.03 8.01
N ASN A 191 14.08 6.50 8.95
CA ASN A 191 14.97 5.38 8.73
C ASN A 191 15.09 4.62 10.06
N SER A 192 14.40 3.49 10.19
CA SER A 192 14.34 2.75 11.45
C SER A 192 14.25 1.25 11.22
N ILE A 193 14.76 0.49 12.18
CA ILE A 193 14.51 -0.94 12.29
C ILE A 193 13.11 -1.15 12.87
N PHE A 194 12.49 -2.27 12.53
CA PHE A 194 11.25 -2.72 13.15
C PHE A 194 11.14 -4.25 13.17
N GLU A 195 10.29 -4.76 14.04
CA GLU A 195 9.94 -6.17 14.15
C GLU A 195 8.45 -6.37 13.89
N ILE A 196 8.09 -7.51 13.29
CA ILE A 196 6.70 -7.94 13.19
C ILE A 196 6.40 -8.82 14.39
N VAL A 197 5.49 -8.36 15.24
CA VAL A 197 5.06 -9.05 16.47
C VAL A 197 3.57 -9.40 16.38
N ASN A 198 3.05 -10.13 17.37
CA ASN A 198 1.63 -10.52 17.41
C ASN A 198 0.69 -9.31 17.32
N LYS A 199 1.02 -8.22 18.02
CA LYS A 199 0.25 -6.96 18.01
C LYS A 199 0.49 -6.05 16.79
N GLY A 200 1.27 -6.47 15.79
CA GLY A 200 1.54 -5.66 14.60
C GLY A 200 3.02 -5.40 14.38
N ILE A 201 3.44 -4.14 14.44
CA ILE A 201 4.82 -3.70 14.18
C ILE A 201 5.39 -3.00 15.42
N LYS A 202 6.58 -3.39 15.83
CA LYS A 202 7.31 -2.76 16.93
C LYS A 202 8.57 -2.11 16.38
N PHE A 203 8.75 -0.82 16.63
CA PHE A 203 9.98 -0.08 16.36
C PHE A 203 10.97 -0.23 17.52
#